data_AF-A0A178LIV6-F1
#
_entry.id   AF-A0A178LIV6-F1
#
_cell.length_a   1.000
_cell.length_b   1.000
_cell.length_c   1.000
_cell.angle_alpha   90.00
_cell.angle_beta   90.00
_cell.angle_gamma   90.00
#
_symmetry.space_group_name_H-M   'P 1'
#
loop_
_entity.id
_entity.type
_entity.pdbx_description
1 polymer ?
#
loop_
_entity_poly.entity_id
_entity_poly.type
_entity_poly.pdbx_seq_one_letter_code
_entity_poly.pdbx_strand_id
1 'polypeptide(L)'
;MPAVVGGTAVVALIAGVTLGAVFGGGGTSDSGTGTEAPVEIQRDPAGVAGGGAPSPAEVHAQDVSLCTSYAIINSAMVTPDKTGSDLLPTVTALQVALADNPDASAPVRVAVTDLASIYRARVAAHGNVRTRGLAEPPPYNMDAENAAVEQVWTVCGLRD
;
A
#
# COMPACT_ATOMS: atom_id res chain seq x y z
N MET A 1 -11.69 -51.58 -31.54
CA MET A 1 -12.90 -51.72 -30.72
C MET A 1 -12.47 -52.01 -29.28
N PRO A 2 -13.11 -51.41 -28.27
CA PRO A 2 -12.56 -50.22 -27.59
C PRO A 2 -12.57 -50.32 -26.04
N ALA A 3 -11.97 -49.33 -25.37
CA ALA A 3 -12.57 -48.74 -24.16
C ALA A 3 -12.04 -47.31 -23.96
N VAL A 4 -12.97 -46.37 -23.95
CA VAL A 4 -12.84 -44.93 -23.70
C VAL A 4 -13.24 -44.66 -22.26
N VAL A 5 -12.46 -43.87 -21.50
CA VAL A 5 -12.89 -42.99 -20.40
C VAL A 5 -11.79 -41.91 -20.29
N GLY A 6 -11.98 -40.60 -20.45
CA GLY A 6 -13.15 -39.74 -20.25
C GLY A 6 -12.99 -39.00 -18.92
N GLY A 7 -12.39 -37.80 -18.92
CA GLY A 7 -12.24 -37.00 -17.69
C GLY A 7 -11.73 -35.58 -17.92
N THR A 8 -12.62 -34.67 -18.29
CA THR A 8 -12.39 -33.21 -18.20
C THR A 8 -12.64 -32.76 -16.76
N ALA A 9 -11.59 -32.32 -16.06
CA ALA A 9 -11.74 -31.62 -14.79
C ALA A 9 -11.89 -30.11 -15.08
N VAL A 10 -13.13 -29.62 -14.97
CA VAL A 10 -13.41 -28.19 -14.82
C VAL A 10 -13.26 -27.87 -13.35
N VAL A 11 -12.18 -27.19 -12.97
CA VAL A 11 -12.05 -26.62 -11.62
C VAL A 11 -12.59 -25.19 -11.67
N ALA A 12 -13.86 -25.04 -11.30
CA ALA A 12 -14.42 -23.76 -10.92
C ALA A 12 -13.97 -23.44 -9.48
N LEU A 13 -12.97 -22.57 -9.33
CA LEU A 13 -12.70 -21.92 -8.03
C LEU A 13 -13.38 -20.56 -8.04
N ILE A 14 -14.64 -20.57 -7.62
CA ILE A 14 -15.31 -19.39 -7.08
C ILE A 14 -15.34 -19.62 -5.57
N ALA A 15 -14.55 -18.85 -4.82
CA ALA A 15 -14.74 -18.70 -3.39
C ALA A 15 -14.25 -17.29 -3.01
N GLY A 16 -15.21 -16.37 -2.86
CA GLY A 16 -14.99 -15.10 -2.20
C GLY A 16 -14.62 -15.34 -0.75
N VAL A 17 -13.56 -14.67 -0.28
CA VAL A 17 -13.17 -14.71 1.12
C VAL A 17 -13.91 -13.58 1.82
N THR A 18 -15.09 -13.90 2.34
CA THR A 18 -15.77 -13.09 3.34
C THR A 18 -15.11 -13.34 4.70
N LEU A 19 -14.73 -12.23 5.31
CA LEU A 19 -14.48 -11.97 6.72
C LEU A 19 -15.03 -13.01 7.72
N GLY A 20 -14.17 -13.45 8.63
CA GLY A 20 -14.53 -13.58 10.04
C GLY A 20 -14.75 -14.99 10.60
N ALA A 21 -14.17 -15.18 11.80
CA ALA A 21 -14.37 -16.27 12.76
C ALA A 21 -13.54 -17.54 12.46
N VAL A 22 -12.85 -18.19 13.40
CA VAL A 22 -13.08 -18.40 14.84
C VAL A 22 -11.77 -18.93 15.44
N PHE A 23 -11.40 -18.56 16.66
CA PHE A 23 -11.00 -19.50 17.73
C PHE A 23 -11.11 -18.78 19.07
N GLY A 24 -12.11 -19.16 19.86
CA GLY A 24 -12.34 -18.64 21.21
C GLY A 24 -13.62 -19.23 21.76
N GLY A 25 -13.52 -20.43 22.34
CA GLY A 25 -14.65 -21.14 22.91
C GLY A 25 -15.12 -20.55 24.24
N GLY A 26 -16.39 -20.83 24.55
CA GLY A 26 -16.93 -20.81 25.91
C GLY A 26 -18.22 -20.00 26.05
N GLY A 27 -19.32 -20.69 26.43
CA GLY A 27 -20.40 -20.07 27.20
C GLY A 27 -21.82 -20.20 26.63
N THR A 28 -22.48 -21.32 26.98
CA THR A 28 -23.89 -21.49 27.40
C THR A 28 -25.07 -20.89 26.62
N SER A 29 -26.01 -21.80 26.33
CA SER A 29 -27.36 -21.68 25.80
C SER A 29 -28.25 -20.57 26.39
N ASP A 30 -29.13 -19.98 25.58
CA ASP A 30 -30.58 -20.14 25.78
C ASP A 30 -31.39 -19.87 24.51
N SER A 31 -32.50 -20.58 24.36
CA SER A 31 -33.40 -20.55 23.21
C SER A 31 -34.54 -19.56 23.47
N GLY A 32 -34.87 -18.68 22.50
CA GLY A 32 -35.99 -17.75 22.64
C GLY A 32 -36.41 -17.12 21.31
N THR A 33 -37.68 -17.27 20.99
CA THR A 33 -38.39 -17.00 19.73
C THR A 33 -38.64 -15.52 19.40
N GLY A 34 -38.54 -15.19 18.10
CA GLY A 34 -39.59 -14.47 17.35
C GLY A 34 -39.61 -12.93 17.33
N THR A 35 -39.68 -12.40 16.09
CA THR A 35 -40.13 -11.06 15.65
C THR A 35 -39.02 -10.06 15.31
N GLU A 36 -38.79 -9.91 14.00
CA GLU A 36 -37.99 -8.85 13.38
C GLU A 36 -38.59 -7.47 13.69
N ALA A 37 -37.83 -6.65 14.42
CA ALA A 37 -37.99 -5.20 14.51
C ALA A 37 -36.79 -4.55 13.81
N PRO A 38 -36.96 -3.38 13.15
CA PRO A 38 -35.90 -2.79 12.34
C PRO A 38 -34.72 -2.41 13.24
N VAL A 39 -33.53 -2.83 12.83
CA VAL A 39 -32.27 -2.53 13.51
C VAL A 39 -32.06 -1.02 13.50
N GLU A 40 -32.37 -0.39 14.63
CA GLU A 40 -31.88 0.93 14.97
C GLU A 40 -30.35 0.81 15.00
N ILE A 41 -29.67 1.42 14.03
CA ILE A 41 -28.21 1.50 14.04
C ILE A 41 -27.83 2.47 15.16
N GLN A 42 -27.79 1.95 16.38
CA GLN A 42 -27.00 2.50 17.47
C GLN A 42 -25.56 2.57 16.98
N ARG A 43 -25.15 3.76 16.52
CA ARG A 43 -23.73 4.14 16.56
C ARG A 43 -23.39 4.31 18.03
N ASP A 44 -23.14 3.20 18.71
CA ASP A 44 -22.23 3.27 19.85
C ASP A 44 -20.86 3.70 19.31
N PRO A 45 -20.21 4.69 19.93
CA PRO A 45 -18.85 5.08 19.56
C PRO A 45 -17.93 3.97 20.05
N ALA A 46 -17.86 2.89 19.28
CA ALA A 46 -17.01 1.75 19.55
C ALA A 46 -15.55 2.20 19.41
N GLY A 47 -14.97 2.54 20.55
CA GLY A 47 -13.55 2.39 20.85
C GLY A 47 -12.63 3.29 20.04
N VAL A 48 -12.13 4.34 20.69
CA VAL A 48 -10.76 4.76 20.45
C VAL A 48 -9.89 3.52 20.70
N ALA A 49 -9.55 2.78 19.64
CA ALA A 49 -8.56 1.73 19.70
C ALA A 49 -7.28 2.36 20.26
N GLY A 50 -6.82 1.81 21.39
CA GLY A 50 -5.86 2.46 22.26
C GLY A 50 -4.59 2.86 21.53
N GLY A 51 -4.08 4.06 21.88
CA GLY A 51 -2.77 4.57 21.47
C GLY A 51 -1.62 3.79 22.10
N GLY A 52 -1.51 2.51 21.75
CA GLY A 52 -0.32 1.69 21.95
C GLY A 52 0.60 1.79 20.73
N ALA A 53 1.90 1.58 20.94
CA ALA A 53 2.85 1.46 19.83
C ALA A 53 2.51 0.23 18.95
N PRO A 54 2.74 0.29 17.63
CA PRO A 54 2.49 -0.82 16.73
C PRO A 54 3.34 -2.04 17.10
N SER A 55 2.76 -3.23 16.99
CA SER A 55 3.46 -4.49 17.20
C SER A 55 4.47 -4.78 16.08
N PRO A 56 5.51 -5.61 16.33
CA PRO A 56 6.47 -5.96 15.29
C PRO A 56 5.84 -6.61 14.04
N ALA A 57 4.75 -7.36 14.21
CA ALA A 57 4.04 -7.98 13.10
C ALA A 57 3.29 -6.94 12.24
N GLU A 58 2.70 -5.92 12.86
CA GLU A 58 2.04 -4.81 12.15
C GLU A 58 3.06 -3.97 11.38
N VAL A 59 4.20 -3.64 12.00
CA VAL A 59 5.31 -2.94 11.33
C VAL A 59 5.77 -3.73 10.10
N HIS A 60 6.00 -5.03 10.25
CA HIS A 60 6.42 -5.88 9.13
C HIS A 60 5.38 -5.95 8.01
N ALA A 61 4.09 -6.08 8.34
CA ALA A 61 3.02 -6.09 7.35
C ALA A 61 2.98 -4.77 6.55
N GLN A 62 3.20 -3.64 7.22
CA GLN A 62 3.24 -2.33 6.57
C GLN A 62 4.52 -2.11 5.76
N ASP A 63 5.68 -2.63 6.19
CA ASP A 63 6.90 -2.66 5.38
C ASP A 63 6.68 -3.42 4.06
N VAL A 64 6.09 -4.62 4.15
CA VAL A 64 5.77 -5.45 2.98
C VAL A 64 4.82 -4.71 2.03
N SER A 65 3.76 -4.11 2.56
CA SER A 65 2.77 -3.34 1.79
C SER A 65 3.40 -2.13 1.09
N LEU A 66 4.22 -1.34 1.78
CA LEU A 66 4.89 -0.17 1.23
C LEU A 66 5.93 -0.55 0.17
N CYS A 67 6.78 -1.54 0.45
CA CYS A 67 7.78 -2.02 -0.52
C CYS A 67 7.14 -2.68 -1.75
N THR A 68 6.05 -3.41 -1.57
CA THR A 68 5.28 -3.99 -2.69
C THR A 68 4.68 -2.89 -3.57
N SER A 69 4.08 -1.87 -2.94
CA SER A 69 3.53 -0.72 -3.65
C SER A 69 4.61 0.01 -4.44
N TYR A 70 5.78 0.24 -3.83
CA TYR A 70 6.94 0.80 -4.53
C TYR A 70 7.35 -0.05 -5.74
N ALA A 71 7.49 -1.36 -5.60
CA ALA A 71 7.89 -2.24 -6.70
C ALA A 71 6.92 -2.17 -7.89
N ILE A 72 5.61 -2.18 -7.61
CA ILE A 72 4.55 -2.03 -8.62
C ILE A 72 4.66 -0.66 -9.29
N ILE A 73 4.71 0.41 -8.50
CA ILE A 73 4.79 1.79 -9.01
C ILE A 73 6.02 1.95 -9.90
N ASN A 74 7.19 1.51 -9.43
CA ASN A 74 8.46 1.58 -10.15
C ASN A 74 8.41 0.82 -11.48
N SER A 75 7.79 -0.36 -11.51
CA SER A 75 7.61 -1.13 -12.75
C SER A 75 6.67 -0.48 -13.75
N ALA A 76 5.73 0.34 -13.28
CA ALA A 76 4.72 1.01 -14.10
C ALA A 76 5.15 2.43 -14.53
N MET A 77 6.30 2.93 -14.05
CA MET A 77 6.79 4.26 -14.39
C MET A 77 7.10 4.36 -15.88
N VAL A 78 6.59 5.42 -16.52
CA VAL A 78 6.95 5.75 -17.90
C VAL A 78 8.45 6.06 -17.94
N THR A 79 9.19 5.27 -18.72
CA THR A 79 10.65 5.43 -18.87
C THR A 79 11.03 5.39 -20.36
N PRO A 80 11.70 6.43 -20.90
CA PRO A 80 12.00 7.70 -20.26
C PRO A 80 10.75 8.60 -20.16
N ASP A 81 10.60 9.30 -19.03
CA ASP A 81 9.67 10.42 -18.88
C ASP A 81 10.12 11.62 -19.73
N LYS A 82 9.16 12.39 -20.26
CA LYS A 82 9.44 13.58 -21.09
C LYS A 82 8.92 14.85 -20.46
N THR A 83 7.93 14.74 -19.57
CA THR A 83 7.22 15.85 -18.96
C THR A 83 6.95 15.58 -17.49
N GLY A 84 6.72 16.65 -16.71
CA GLY A 84 6.33 16.50 -15.31
C GLY A 84 5.02 15.73 -15.12
N SER A 85 4.08 15.81 -16.07
CA SER A 85 2.84 15.05 -16.06
C SER A 85 3.03 13.54 -16.16
N ASP A 86 4.13 13.08 -16.76
CA ASP A 86 4.44 11.65 -16.84
C ASP A 86 4.83 11.09 -15.46
N LEU A 87 5.35 11.95 -14.58
CA LEU A 87 5.83 11.59 -13.22
C LEU A 87 4.83 11.89 -12.11
N LEU A 88 3.86 12.79 -12.32
CA LEU A 88 2.87 13.15 -11.30
C LEU A 88 2.09 11.94 -10.75
N PRO A 89 1.66 10.95 -11.57
CA PRO A 89 1.01 9.74 -11.06
C PRO A 89 1.91 8.95 -10.11
N THR A 90 3.18 8.76 -10.46
CA THR A 90 4.18 8.08 -9.62
C THR A 90 4.36 8.79 -8.29
N VAL A 91 4.55 10.11 -8.30
CA VAL A 91 4.74 10.92 -7.09
C VAL A 91 3.52 10.81 -6.17
N THR A 92 2.32 10.84 -6.74
CA THR A 92 1.07 10.73 -5.99
C THR A 92 0.89 9.33 -5.41
N ALA A 93 1.15 8.29 -6.21
CA ALA A 93 1.03 6.90 -5.77
C ALA A 93 1.98 6.57 -4.61
N LEU A 94 3.22 7.07 -4.63
CA LEU A 94 4.16 6.91 -3.51
C LEU A 94 3.67 7.62 -2.24
N GLN A 95 3.09 8.81 -2.36
CA GLN A 95 2.54 9.53 -1.21
C GLN A 95 1.34 8.81 -0.61
N VAL A 96 0.46 8.24 -1.44
CA VAL A 96 -0.67 7.42 -0.97
C VAL A 96 -0.15 6.17 -0.27
N ALA A 97 0.81 5.45 -0.87
CA ALA A 97 1.41 4.29 -0.22
C ALA A 97 2.06 4.63 1.14
N LEU A 98 2.71 5.78 1.26
CA LEU A 98 3.24 6.27 2.55
C LEU A 98 2.14 6.60 3.56
N ALA A 99 1.03 7.17 3.12
CA ALA A 99 -0.10 7.51 3.97
C ALA A 99 -0.86 6.26 4.46
N ASP A 100 -0.96 5.24 3.61
CA ASP A 100 -1.60 3.96 3.93
C ASP A 100 -0.76 3.08 4.86
N ASN A 101 0.53 3.38 5.01
CA ASN A 101 1.49 2.60 5.83
C ASN A 101 2.22 3.50 6.86
N PRO A 102 1.51 4.12 7.82
CA PRO A 102 2.09 5.07 8.78
C PRO A 102 3.05 4.42 9.80
N ASP A 103 2.88 3.13 10.08
CA ASP A 103 3.66 2.34 11.05
C ASP A 103 4.71 1.45 10.40
N ALA A 104 4.90 1.54 9.07
CA ALA A 104 6.06 0.93 8.43
C ALA A 104 7.36 1.42 9.11
N SER A 105 8.39 0.60 9.08
CA SER A 105 9.66 0.87 9.73
C SER A 105 10.27 2.20 9.25
N ALA A 106 10.94 2.91 10.16
CA ALA A 106 11.57 4.18 9.84
C ALA A 106 12.53 4.11 8.63
N PRO A 107 13.39 3.08 8.47
CA PRO A 107 14.26 2.98 7.30
C PRO A 107 13.51 2.93 5.97
N VAL A 108 12.41 2.15 5.88
CA VAL A 108 11.61 2.04 4.66
C VAL A 108 10.86 3.35 4.39
N ARG A 109 10.20 3.91 5.41
CA ARG A 109 9.44 5.17 5.26
C ARG A 109 10.32 6.34 4.85
N VAL A 110 11.51 6.47 5.44
CA VAL A 110 12.47 7.52 5.09
C VAL A 110 12.93 7.37 3.64
N ALA A 111 13.37 6.18 3.23
CA ALA A 111 13.85 5.94 1.87
C ALA A 111 12.78 6.26 0.82
N VAL A 112 11.53 5.82 1.03
CA VAL A 112 10.44 6.07 0.09
C VAL A 112 10.01 7.56 0.10
N THR A 113 10.06 8.22 1.26
CA THR A 113 9.78 9.67 1.37
C THR A 113 10.81 10.51 0.64
N ASP A 114 12.09 10.15 0.76
CA ASP A 114 13.19 10.83 0.08
C ASP A 114 13.06 10.67 -1.44
N LEU A 115 12.79 9.45 -1.91
CA LEU A 115 12.57 9.19 -3.34
C LEU A 115 11.35 9.97 -3.88
N ALA A 116 10.23 9.97 -3.16
CA ALA A 116 9.05 10.75 -3.54
C ALA A 116 9.35 12.26 -3.62
N SER A 117 10.21 12.76 -2.74
CA SER A 117 10.66 14.16 -2.74
C SER A 117 11.57 14.47 -3.93
N ILE A 118 12.46 13.55 -4.31
CA ILE A 118 13.30 13.68 -5.51
C ILE A 118 12.45 13.68 -6.78
N TYR A 119 11.48 12.77 -6.91
CA TYR A 119 10.57 12.77 -8.05
C TYR A 119 9.74 14.05 -8.12
N ARG A 120 9.34 14.62 -6.97
CA ARG A 120 8.70 15.95 -6.93
C ARG A 120 9.64 17.06 -7.43
N ALA A 121 10.92 17.01 -7.07
CA ALA A 121 11.95 17.93 -7.60
C ALA A 121 12.10 17.78 -9.12
N ARG A 122 12.11 16.55 -9.64
CA ARG A 122 12.17 16.26 -11.08
C ARG A 122 10.95 16.80 -11.83
N VAL A 123 9.75 16.65 -11.26
CA VAL A 123 8.53 17.28 -11.81
C VAL A 123 8.67 18.80 -11.90
N ALA A 124 9.20 19.44 -10.85
CA ALA A 124 9.45 20.88 -10.85
C ALA A 124 10.49 21.30 -11.90
N ALA A 125 11.54 20.49 -12.10
CA ALA A 125 12.55 20.70 -13.12
C ALA A 125 11.96 20.64 -14.54
N HIS A 126 11.15 19.61 -14.85
CA HIS A 126 10.42 19.52 -16.11
C HIS A 126 9.49 20.71 -16.34
N GLY A 127 8.78 21.14 -15.30
CA GLY A 127 7.90 22.30 -15.34
C GLY A 127 8.62 23.65 -15.39
N ASN A 128 9.95 23.67 -15.32
CA ASN A 128 10.76 24.89 -15.18
C ASN A 128 10.23 25.80 -14.07
N VAL A 129 9.78 25.20 -12.96
CA VAL A 129 9.25 25.95 -11.81
C VAL A 129 10.39 26.79 -11.23
N ARG A 130 10.16 28.08 -11.06
CA ARG A 130 11.15 29.03 -10.54
C ARG A 130 10.78 29.47 -9.15
N THR A 131 11.79 29.82 -8.37
CA THR A 131 11.59 30.49 -7.08
C THR A 131 10.83 31.79 -7.30
N ARG A 132 9.60 31.88 -6.78
CA ARG A 132 8.74 33.07 -6.86
C ARG A 132 7.66 33.04 -5.79
N GLY A 133 7.45 34.14 -5.08
CA GLY A 133 6.53 34.17 -3.93
C GLY A 133 6.97 33.14 -2.87
N LEU A 134 6.06 32.28 -2.44
CA LEU A 134 6.33 31.17 -1.51
C LEU A 134 6.70 29.85 -2.21
N ALA A 135 6.82 29.84 -3.54
CA ALA A 135 7.25 28.66 -4.27
C ALA A 135 8.77 28.57 -4.26
N GLU A 136 9.30 27.54 -3.59
CA GLU A 136 10.73 27.25 -3.48
C GLU A 136 10.98 25.81 -3.96
N PRO A 137 11.09 25.56 -5.28
CA PRO A 137 11.31 24.21 -5.78
C PRO A 137 12.72 23.72 -5.39
N PRO A 138 12.86 22.52 -4.81
CA PRO A 138 14.17 21.95 -4.53
C PRO A 138 14.91 21.65 -5.84
N PRO A 139 16.25 21.69 -5.84
CA PRO A 139 17.04 21.32 -7.02
C PRO A 139 16.89 19.82 -7.30
N TYR A 140 16.77 19.48 -8.58
CA TYR A 140 16.83 18.09 -9.04
C TYR A 140 18.24 17.75 -9.51
N ASN A 141 18.71 16.54 -9.16
CA ASN A 141 19.93 15.97 -9.70
C ASN A 141 19.76 14.45 -9.87
N MET A 142 20.35 13.90 -10.94
CA MET A 142 20.18 12.49 -11.30
C MET A 142 20.95 11.54 -10.37
N ASP A 143 22.08 11.96 -9.82
CA ASP A 143 22.90 11.13 -8.94
C ASP A 143 22.18 10.83 -7.61
N ALA A 144 21.48 11.81 -7.04
CA ALA A 144 20.66 11.67 -5.84
C ALA A 144 19.44 10.79 -6.12
N GLU A 145 18.85 10.88 -7.31
CA GLU A 145 17.78 9.96 -7.70
C GLU A 145 18.27 8.53 -7.71
N ASN A 146 19.37 8.25 -8.41
CA ASN A 146 19.95 6.91 -8.47
C ASN A 146 20.29 6.39 -7.06
N ALA A 147 20.88 7.24 -6.21
CA ALA A 147 21.17 6.88 -4.82
C ALA A 147 19.91 6.58 -4.00
N ALA A 148 18.83 7.35 -4.18
CA ALA A 148 17.57 7.12 -3.49
C ALA A 148 16.86 5.85 -3.97
N VAL A 149 16.86 5.58 -5.27
CA VAL A 149 16.34 4.32 -5.84
C VAL A 149 17.10 3.13 -5.26
N GLU A 150 18.44 3.17 -5.28
CA GLU A 150 19.28 2.13 -4.68
C GLU A 150 19.03 1.95 -3.17
N GLN A 151 18.80 3.05 -2.46
CA GLN A 151 18.47 2.99 -1.03
C GLN A 151 17.13 2.29 -0.80
N VAL A 152 16.09 2.61 -1.58
CA VAL A 152 14.79 1.93 -1.49
C VAL A 152 14.94 0.44 -1.83
N TRP A 153 15.68 0.10 -2.88
CA TRP A 153 15.93 -1.30 -3.25
C TRP A 153 16.67 -2.06 -2.14
N THR A 154 17.62 -1.41 -1.48
CA THR A 154 18.38 -1.99 -0.38
C THR A 154 17.50 -2.24 0.84
N VAL A 155 16.71 -1.26 1.29
CA VAL A 155 15.85 -1.43 2.49
C VAL A 155 14.67 -2.36 2.23
N CYS A 156 14.16 -2.42 1.00
CA CYS A 156 13.08 -3.32 0.61
C CYS A 156 13.57 -4.72 0.20
N GLY A 157 14.89 -4.97 0.16
CA GLY A 157 15.44 -6.26 -0.24
C GLY A 157 15.11 -6.65 -1.69
N LEU A 158 15.07 -5.69 -2.61
CA LEU A 158 14.73 -5.88 -4.02
C LEU A 158 15.96 -6.15 -4.91
N ARG A 159 17.11 -6.48 -4.30
CA ARG A 159 18.33 -6.87 -5.03
C ARG A 159 18.32 -8.39 -5.18
N ASP A 160 18.58 -8.87 -6.39
CA ASP A 160 18.75 -10.30 -6.69
C ASP A 160 19.94 -10.93 -5.93
#